data_AF-A0A812QFB2-F1
#
_entry.id   AF-A0A812QFB2-F1
#
_cell.length_a   1.000
_cell.length_b   1.000
_cell.length_c   1.000
_cell.angle_alpha   90.00
_cell.angle_beta   90.00
_cell.angle_gamma   90.00
#
_symmetry.space_group_name_H-M   'P 1'
#
loop_
_entity.id
_entity.type
_entity.pdbx_description
1 polymer ?
#
loop_
_entity_poly.entity_id
_entity_poly.type
_entity_poly.pdbx_seq_one_letter_code
_entity_poly.pdbx_strand_id
1 'polypeptide(L)'
;MVLDQQVQPLTRVWCLFEFLLASERQHDLVFATDLGVLGDQGASPDIALQVGRALRTLQVVNCHASVEEDRQKIFQFIRSKMGSLANMDIQIKQRMSRILQRLGTSDIHARKLSRCIA
;
A
#
# COMPACT_ATOMS: atom_id res chain seq x y z
N MET A 1 5.72 -1.78 5.49
CA MET A 1 5.52 -3.06 4.77
C MET A 1 6.32 -3.03 3.49
N VAL A 2 7.13 -4.06 3.25
CA VAL A 2 7.93 -4.18 2.02
C VAL A 2 7.05 -4.83 0.95
N LEU A 3 6.98 -4.20 -0.22
CA LEU A 3 6.26 -4.61 -1.41
C LEU A 3 7.26 -4.90 -2.52
N ASP A 4 6.99 -5.93 -3.30
CA ASP A 4 7.60 -6.09 -4.61
C ASP A 4 6.80 -5.34 -5.68
N GLN A 5 7.33 -5.32 -6.90
CA GLN A 5 6.68 -4.68 -8.06
C GLN A 5 5.32 -5.29 -8.42
N GLN A 6 5.03 -6.52 -7.95
CA GLN A 6 3.79 -7.24 -8.20
C GLN A 6 2.81 -7.18 -7.01
N VAL A 7 3.17 -6.47 -5.94
CA VAL A 7 2.46 -6.41 -4.67
C VAL A 7 2.08 -7.78 -4.08
N GLN A 8 2.89 -8.82 -4.30
CA GLN A 8 2.63 -10.16 -3.76
C GLN A 8 2.45 -10.19 -2.24
N PRO A 9 3.17 -9.40 -1.43
CA PRO A 9 2.91 -9.38 0.01
C PRO A 9 1.44 -9.07 0.36
N LEU A 10 0.78 -8.19 -0.41
CA LEU A 10 -0.63 -7.84 -0.20
C LEU A 10 -1.61 -8.90 -0.73
N THR A 11 -1.15 -9.90 -1.49
CA THR A 11 -1.98 -11.07 -1.85
C THR A 11 -2.02 -12.10 -0.70
N ARG A 12 -1.22 -11.91 0.36
CA ARG A 12 -1.22 -12.75 1.56
C ARG A 12 -2.14 -12.17 2.62
N VAL A 13 -3.03 -12.99 3.14
CA VAL A 13 -4.07 -12.57 4.09
C VAL A 13 -3.47 -12.07 5.41
N TRP A 14 -2.33 -12.60 5.83
CA TRP A 14 -1.60 -12.13 7.01
C TRP A 14 -1.14 -10.66 6.88
N CYS A 15 -0.64 -10.26 5.72
CA CYS A 15 -0.22 -8.88 5.49
C CYS A 15 -1.41 -7.90 5.46
N LEU A 16 -2.59 -8.36 5.05
CA LEU A 16 -3.82 -7.58 5.18
C LEU A 16 -4.18 -7.34 6.65
N PHE A 17 -4.05 -8.36 7.49
CA PHE A 17 -4.26 -8.24 8.92
C PHE A 17 -3.28 -7.25 9.56
N GLU A 18 -1.99 -7.35 9.24
CA GLU A 18 -0.97 -6.40 9.71
C GLU A 18 -1.24 -4.97 9.24
N PHE A 19 -1.66 -4.79 7.99
CA PHE A 19 -2.08 -3.48 7.47
C PHE A 19 -3.22 -2.89 8.32
N LEU A 20 -4.25 -3.68 8.59
CA LEU A 20 -5.41 -3.24 9.36
C LEU A 20 -5.03 -2.90 10.81
N LEU A 21 -4.24 -3.77 11.46
CA LEU A 21 -3.74 -3.53 12.82
C LEU A 21 -2.88 -2.27 12.91
N ALA A 22 -1.99 -2.06 11.95
CA ALA A 22 -1.16 -0.85 11.91
C ALA A 22 -2.03 0.40 11.78
N SER A 23 -3.08 0.35 10.94
CA SER A 23 -4.02 1.46 10.79
C SER A 23 -4.84 1.72 12.06
N GLU A 24 -5.31 0.67 12.75
CA GLU A 24 -6.06 0.82 14.01
C GLU A 24 -5.20 1.41 15.13
N ARG A 25 -3.92 1.00 15.21
CA ARG A 25 -2.98 1.49 16.23
C ARG A 25 -2.35 2.84 15.88
N GLN A 26 -2.80 3.49 14.81
CA GLN A 26 -2.25 4.76 14.32
C GLN A 26 -0.74 4.70 14.07
N HIS A 27 -0.20 3.52 13.74
CA HIS A 27 1.19 3.38 13.35
C HIS A 27 1.39 3.90 11.92
N ASP A 28 2.55 4.51 11.68
CA ASP A 28 2.86 5.06 10.39
C ASP A 28 3.23 3.95 9.39
N LEU A 29 2.21 3.44 8.70
CA LEU A 29 2.38 2.34 7.75
C LEU A 29 2.91 2.86 6.41
N VAL A 30 4.20 2.70 6.17
CA VAL A 30 4.83 3.01 4.89
C VAL A 30 4.86 1.78 3.96
N PHE A 31 4.83 2.02 2.66
CA PHE A 31 5.15 1.01 1.66
C PHE A 31 6.61 1.20 1.24
N ALA A 32 7.39 0.14 1.34
CA ALA A 32 8.78 0.14 0.92
C ALA A 32 8.97 -0.84 -0.24
N THR A 33 9.96 -0.60 -1.07
CA THR A 33 10.45 -1.50 -2.12
C THR A 33 11.92 -1.78 -1.88
N ASP A 34 12.51 -2.66 -2.67
CA ASP A 34 13.97 -2.86 -2.73
C ASP A 34 14.73 -1.57 -3.05
N LEU A 35 14.07 -0.60 -3.67
CA LEU A 35 14.61 0.70 -4.05
C LEU A 35 14.24 1.83 -3.07
N GLY A 36 13.70 1.50 -1.90
CA GLY A 36 13.43 2.45 -0.82
C GLY A 36 11.94 2.66 -0.52
N VAL A 37 11.66 3.65 0.34
CA VAL A 37 10.31 3.93 0.85
C VAL A 37 9.51 4.76 -0.15
N LEU A 38 8.35 4.25 -0.59
CA LEU A 38 7.46 4.95 -1.51
C LEU A 38 6.92 6.22 -0.85
N GLY A 39 7.06 7.35 -1.55
CA GLY A 39 6.64 8.67 -1.04
C GLY A 39 7.75 9.44 -0.33
N ASP A 40 8.94 8.86 -0.21
CA ASP A 40 10.15 9.55 0.26
C ASP A 40 11.08 9.90 -0.92
N GLN A 41 12.07 10.77 -0.70
CA GLN A 41 13.01 11.28 -1.72
C GLN A 41 13.81 10.18 -2.44
N GLY A 42 13.90 8.98 -1.84
CA GLY A 42 14.68 7.86 -2.37
C GLY A 42 13.96 6.96 -3.37
N ALA A 43 12.62 6.96 -3.42
CA ALA A 43 11.89 6.05 -4.30
C ALA A 43 11.60 6.68 -5.67
N SER A 44 11.97 5.98 -6.74
CA SER A 44 11.66 6.42 -8.11
C SER A 44 10.14 6.53 -8.32
N PRO A 45 9.63 7.66 -8.88
CA PRO A 45 8.22 7.84 -9.23
C PRO A 45 7.67 6.72 -10.12
N ASP A 46 8.51 6.16 -11.01
CA ASP A 46 8.11 5.08 -11.92
C ASP A 46 7.75 3.80 -11.15
N ILE A 47 8.50 3.48 -10.10
CA ILE A 47 8.23 2.31 -9.24
C ILE A 47 6.93 2.52 -8.49
N ALA A 48 6.70 3.71 -7.95
CA ALA A 48 5.46 4.02 -7.26
C ALA A 48 4.26 3.90 -8.21
N LEU A 49 4.39 4.35 -9.47
CA LEU A 49 3.36 4.18 -10.50
C LEU A 49 3.15 2.70 -10.85
N GLN A 50 4.21 1.91 -10.99
CA GLN A 50 4.12 0.47 -11.27
C GLN A 50 3.39 -0.27 -10.14
N VAL A 51 3.79 -0.03 -8.88
CA VAL A 51 3.13 -0.57 -7.69
C VAL A 51 1.66 -0.13 -7.63
N GLY A 52 1.38 1.15 -7.94
CA GLY A 52 0.02 1.67 -7.99
C GLY A 52 -0.85 0.97 -9.05
N ARG A 53 -0.29 0.64 -10.22
CA ARG A 53 -0.98 -0.13 -11.27
C ARG A 53 -1.26 -1.56 -10.79
N ALA A 54 -0.31 -2.23 -10.16
CA ALA A 54 -0.49 -3.57 -9.63
C ALA A 54 -1.57 -3.60 -8.54
N LEU A 55 -1.53 -2.64 -7.60
CA LEU A 55 -2.53 -2.48 -6.54
C LEU A 55 -3.95 -2.24 -7.04
N ARG A 56 -4.12 -1.64 -8.23
CA ARG A 56 -5.45 -1.43 -8.80
C ARG A 56 -6.18 -2.75 -9.04
N THR A 57 -5.44 -3.80 -9.38
CA THR A 57 -5.96 -5.15 -9.64
C THR A 57 -6.13 -5.99 -8.38
N LEU A 58 -5.60 -5.53 -7.23
CA LEU A 58 -5.76 -6.22 -5.95
C LEU A 58 -7.25 -6.28 -5.57
N GLN A 59 -7.66 -7.49 -5.20
CA GLN A 59 -8.97 -7.80 -4.63
C GLN A 59 -8.73 -8.68 -3.40
N VAL A 60 -9.07 -8.18 -2.22
CA VAL A 60 -8.86 -8.84 -0.92
C VAL A 60 -9.51 -10.22 -0.89
N VAL A 61 -10.64 -10.40 -1.56
CA VAL A 61 -11.34 -11.70 -1.63
C VAL A 61 -10.49 -12.81 -2.27
N ASN A 62 -9.53 -12.46 -3.14
CA ASN A 62 -8.64 -13.41 -3.81
C ASN A 62 -7.33 -13.64 -3.05
N CYS A 63 -7.14 -13.00 -1.89
CA CYS A 63 -5.95 -13.19 -1.08
C CYS A 63 -5.91 -14.59 -0.45
N HIS A 64 -4.71 -15.14 -0.32
CA HIS A 64 -4.48 -16.51 0.11
C HIS A 64 -3.71 -16.59 1.44
N ALA A 65 -3.83 -17.75 2.10
CA ALA A 65 -3.03 -18.13 3.25
C ALA A 65 -2.61 -19.58 3.08
N SER A 66 -1.49 -19.97 3.70
CA SER A 66 -1.02 -21.36 3.70
C SER A 66 -2.00 -22.29 4.45
N VAL A 67 -2.76 -21.73 5.39
CA VAL A 67 -3.78 -22.41 6.18
C VAL A 67 -5.13 -21.73 5.91
N GLU A 68 -6.09 -22.49 5.39
CA GLU A 68 -7.41 -21.97 5.03
C GLU A 68 -8.19 -21.46 6.25
N GLU A 69 -8.00 -22.09 7.40
CA GLU A 69 -8.59 -21.65 8.68
C GLU A 69 -8.15 -20.22 9.04
N ASP A 70 -6.87 -19.89 8.86
CA ASP A 70 -6.35 -18.54 9.11
C ASP A 70 -6.96 -17.53 8.13
N ARG A 71 -7.11 -17.93 6.86
CA ARG A 71 -7.77 -17.09 5.86
C ARG A 71 -9.20 -16.74 6.29
N GLN A 72 -9.96 -17.73 6.73
CA GLN A 72 -11.34 -17.54 7.16
C GLN A 72 -11.43 -16.66 8.41
N LYS A 73 -10.60 -16.93 9.42
CA LYS A 73 -10.54 -16.12 10.66
C LYS A 73 -10.20 -14.67 10.37
N ILE A 74 -9.18 -14.42 9.55
CA ILE A 74 -8.77 -13.06 9.20
C ILE A 74 -9.84 -12.37 8.34
N PHE A 75 -10.46 -13.06 7.38
CA PHE A 75 -11.54 -12.48 6.59
C PHE A 75 -12.75 -12.14 7.47
N GLN A 76 -13.08 -12.97 8.43
CA GLN A 76 -14.13 -12.68 9.41
C GLN A 76 -13.76 -11.48 10.28
N PHE A 77 -12.50 -11.38 10.71
CA PHE A 77 -12.00 -10.22 11.45
C PHE A 77 -12.08 -8.93 10.61
N ILE A 78 -11.66 -8.95 9.35
CA ILE A 78 -11.77 -7.80 8.44
C ILE A 78 -13.24 -7.41 8.26
N ARG A 79 -14.14 -8.38 8.07
CA ARG A 79 -15.58 -8.12 7.95
C ARG A 79 -16.17 -7.52 9.24
N SER A 80 -15.79 -8.00 10.41
CA SER A 80 -16.31 -7.46 11.67
C SER A 80 -15.83 -6.02 11.93
N LYS A 81 -14.60 -5.70 11.51
CA LYS A 81 -14.00 -4.36 11.67
C LYS A 81 -14.41 -3.35 10.61
N MET A 82 -14.47 -3.78 9.35
CA MET A 82 -14.66 -2.90 8.20
C MET A 82 -16.03 -3.05 7.53
N GLY A 83 -16.86 -3.99 7.99
CA GLY A 83 -18.15 -4.35 7.39
C GLY A 83 -18.04 -5.23 6.14
N SER A 84 -17.01 -5.05 5.32
CA SER A 84 -16.80 -5.85 4.11
C SER A 84 -15.33 -5.95 3.72
N LEU A 85 -14.99 -6.98 2.92
CA LEU A 85 -13.64 -7.11 2.33
C LEU A 85 -13.37 -6.00 1.30
N ALA A 86 -14.41 -5.50 0.61
CA ALA A 86 -14.29 -4.41 -0.35
C ALA A 86 -13.86 -3.09 0.31
N ASN A 87 -14.25 -2.85 1.56
CA ASN A 87 -13.79 -1.68 2.30
C ASN A 87 -12.29 -1.74 2.59
N MET A 88 -11.73 -2.94 2.74
CA MET A 88 -10.28 -3.14 2.85
C MET A 88 -9.57 -2.83 1.53
N ASP A 89 -10.13 -3.26 0.39
CA ASP A 89 -9.62 -2.88 -0.94
C ASP A 89 -9.54 -1.36 -1.11
N ILE A 90 -10.61 -0.66 -0.72
CA ILE A 90 -10.69 0.80 -0.79
C ILE A 90 -9.61 1.44 0.09
N GLN A 91 -9.43 0.98 1.33
CA GLN A 91 -8.43 1.57 2.23
C GLN A 91 -6.99 1.39 1.73
N ILE A 92 -6.64 0.19 1.22
CA ILE A 92 -5.31 -0.06 0.65
C ILE A 92 -5.06 0.88 -0.54
N LYS A 93 -6.04 1.00 -1.44
CA LYS A 93 -5.97 1.88 -2.62
C LYS A 93 -5.88 3.35 -2.23
N GLN A 94 -6.65 3.79 -1.24
CA GLN A 94 -6.56 5.15 -0.70
C GLN A 94 -5.19 5.46 -0.09
N ARG A 95 -4.57 4.51 0.62
CA ARG A 95 -3.21 4.67 1.16
C ARG A 95 -2.22 4.90 0.01
N MET A 96 -2.30 4.10 -1.04
CA MET A 96 -1.45 4.27 -2.23
C MET A 96 -1.68 5.61 -2.94
N SER A 97 -2.93 6.04 -3.10
CA SER A 97 -3.24 7.34 -3.70
C SER A 97 -2.59 8.50 -2.94
N ARG A 98 -2.58 8.46 -1.60
CA ARG A 98 -1.88 9.48 -0.79
C ARG A 98 -0.38 9.47 -1.00
N ILE A 99 0.22 8.29 -1.16
CA ILE A 99 1.66 8.15 -1.47
C ILE A 99 1.98 8.77 -2.83
N LEU A 100 1.18 8.46 -3.86
CA LEU A 100 1.35 9.03 -5.20
C LEU A 100 1.16 10.54 -5.22
N GLN A 101 0.20 11.08 -4.46
CA GLN A 101 0.00 12.52 -4.31
C GLN A 101 1.23 13.20 -3.70
N ARG A 102 1.85 12.61 -2.68
CA ARG A 102 3.08 13.15 -2.07
C ARG A 102 4.23 13.21 -3.08
N LEU A 103 4.40 12.17 -3.90
CA LEU A 103 5.40 12.15 -4.97
C LEU A 103 5.14 13.23 -6.02
N GLY A 104 3.89 13.38 -6.47
CA GLY A 104 3.50 14.42 -7.41
C GLY A 104 3.70 15.84 -6.87
N THR A 105 3.50 16.07 -5.57
CA THR A 105 3.81 17.36 -4.93
C THR A 105 5.30 17.60 -4.72
N SER A 106 6.06 16.54 -4.44
CA SER A 106 7.52 16.60 -4.27
C SER A 106 8.22 16.89 -5.60
N ASP A 107 7.75 16.34 -6.72
CA ASP A 107 8.28 16.65 -8.05
C ASP A 107 8.08 18.14 -8.43
N ILE A 108 6.96 18.75 -8.01
CA ILE A 108 6.71 20.18 -8.24
C ILE A 108 7.66 21.05 -7.41
N HIS A 109 7.98 20.65 -6.17
CA HIS A 109 8.96 21.37 -5.32
C HIS A 109 10.41 21.15 -5.78
N ALA A 110 10.77 19.93 -6.18
CA ALA A 110 12.09 19.61 -6.72
C ALA A 110 12.36 20.40 -8.02
N ARG A 111 11.39 20.48 -8.94
CA ARG A 111 11.50 21.30 -10.16
C ARG A 111 11.56 22.81 -9.88
N LYS A 112 10.99 23.29 -8.78
CA LYS A 112 11.11 24.71 -8.38
C LYS A 112 12.51 25.03 -7.83
N LEU A 113 13.13 24.13 -7.06
CA LEU A 113 14.50 24.34 -6.58
C LEU A 113 15.54 24.29 -7.72
N SER A 114 15.36 23.42 -8.72
CA SER A 114 16.26 23.37 -9.88
C SER A 114 16.19 24.61 -10.80
N ARG A 115 15.15 25.46 -10.65
CA ARG A 115 15.00 26.72 -11.40
C ARG A 115 15.53 27.95 -10.68
N CYS A 116 15.96 27.83 -9.43
CA CYS A 116 16.53 28.95 -8.66
C CYS A 116 18.07 28.91 -8.59
N ILE A 117 18.73 27.95 -9.25
CA ILE A 117 20.20 27.84 -9.31
C ILE A 117 20.67 27.78 -10.79
N ALA A 118 20.02 28.51 -11.68
CA ALA A 118 20.46 28.70 -13.06
C ALA A 118 20.52 30.20 -13.37
#